data_AF-A0A7V2DE64-F1
#
_entry.id   AF-A0A7V2DE64-F1
#
_cell.length_a   1.000
_cell.length_b   1.000
_cell.length_c   1.000
_cell.angle_alpha   90.00
_cell.angle_beta   90.00
_cell.angle_gamma   90.00
#
_symmetry.space_group_name_H-M   'P 1'
#
loop_
_entity.id
_entity.type
_entity.pdbx_description
1 polymer ?
#
loop_
_entity_poly.entity_id
_entity_poly.type
_entity_poly.pdbx_seq_one_letter_code
_entity_poly.pdbx_strand_id
1 'polypeptide(L)'
;MIQDNFIINGHDTVLITGAGGFIGIKVVETLLEYGFRKLRCLVRSNRNLTQLQNMGSATHADVEVYQGNLLSRDDCRNIVKDVSVIYHLAAGIDKTYPGCFLNSVVATRNLLDAAIIEPNLKRFVNISSIAVYSNEHIKRGGLLDESCPLDDRLLERFEPYTYGKAKQDALLLDYAKKHDLPYVIVRPSVVFGPGKAKITDRIGSDTFGIFLHLGLNNIIPLTYVDNCAEAVVLAGLTEGIEGQVFNIVDDDLPRSREFLNLYRNKVRYLIAIPVPYSAWYLFNYLWEKYSSWSHGQLPPVFNRRSCAVYWKGNRYSNRKAKELLGWQPRVPMNEALDRFITFMRDRG
;
A
#
# COMPACT_ATOMS: atom_id res chain seq x y z
N MET A 1 -8.88 -24.97 -8.30
CA MET A 1 -7.70 -25.83 -8.22
C MET A 1 -6.46 -24.95 -8.28
N ILE A 2 -6.01 -24.46 -7.12
CA ILE A 2 -4.70 -23.82 -6.89
C ILE A 2 -4.28 -24.30 -5.50
N GLN A 3 -4.06 -25.61 -5.34
CA GLN A 3 -3.80 -26.19 -4.01
C GLN A 3 -2.44 -26.88 -3.89
N ASP A 4 -1.71 -27.09 -4.98
CA ASP A 4 -0.55 -28.00 -4.93
C ASP A 4 0.81 -27.36 -4.63
N ASN A 5 0.94 -26.02 -4.56
CA ASN A 5 2.23 -25.33 -4.39
C ASN A 5 2.26 -24.22 -3.32
N PHE A 6 1.45 -24.33 -2.25
CA PHE A 6 1.52 -23.36 -1.13
C PHE A 6 2.45 -23.83 -0.02
N ILE A 7 3.20 -22.88 0.56
CA ILE A 7 4.12 -23.16 1.68
C ILE A 7 3.40 -23.59 2.97
N ILE A 8 2.08 -23.36 3.07
CA ILE A 8 1.24 -23.68 4.23
C ILE A 8 -0.09 -24.30 3.78
N ASN A 9 -0.70 -25.07 4.68
CA ASN A 9 -1.99 -25.71 4.48
C ASN A 9 -3.15 -24.84 4.97
N GLY A 10 -4.38 -25.14 4.53
CA GLY A 10 -5.57 -24.37 4.92
C GLY A 10 -5.90 -24.38 6.43
N HIS A 11 -5.30 -25.30 7.20
CA HIS A 11 -5.47 -25.42 8.65
C HIS A 11 -4.36 -24.73 9.46
N ASP A 12 -3.29 -24.26 8.81
CA ASP A 12 -2.21 -23.53 9.46
C ASP A 12 -2.69 -22.12 9.87
N THR A 13 -2.22 -21.62 11.01
CA THR A 13 -2.66 -20.31 11.51
C THR A 13 -2.02 -19.19 10.70
N VAL A 14 -2.85 -18.31 10.14
CA VAL A 14 -2.41 -17.12 9.41
C VAL A 14 -2.73 -15.86 10.22
N LEU A 15 -1.74 -15.02 10.48
CA LEU A 15 -1.92 -13.73 11.16
C LEU A 15 -2.04 -12.60 10.14
N ILE A 16 -3.09 -11.80 10.25
CA ILE A 16 -3.30 -10.59 9.45
C ILE A 16 -3.32 -9.39 10.40
N THR A 17 -2.30 -8.53 10.31
CA THR A 17 -2.31 -7.25 11.04
C THR A 17 -2.86 -6.13 10.17
N GLY A 18 -3.66 -5.25 10.75
CA GLY A 18 -4.42 -4.28 9.97
C GLY A 18 -5.58 -4.93 9.21
N ALA A 19 -6.08 -6.07 9.69
CA ALA A 19 -7.16 -6.85 9.07
C ALA A 19 -8.46 -6.05 8.92
N GLY A 20 -8.72 -5.08 9.81
CA GLY A 20 -9.86 -4.18 9.70
C GLY A 20 -9.65 -3.01 8.73
N GLY A 21 -8.52 -2.95 8.00
CA GLY A 21 -8.22 -1.89 7.05
C GLY A 21 -8.79 -2.16 5.65
N PHE A 22 -8.65 -1.17 4.76
CA PHE A 22 -9.16 -1.23 3.38
C PHE A 22 -8.66 -2.45 2.59
N ILE A 23 -7.34 -2.71 2.65
CA ILE A 23 -6.73 -3.89 2.00
C ILE A 23 -6.89 -5.14 2.88
N GLY A 24 -6.80 -4.97 4.21
CA GLY A 24 -6.80 -6.09 5.16
C GLY A 24 -8.07 -6.94 5.10
N ILE A 25 -9.24 -6.31 4.97
CA ILE A 25 -10.52 -7.04 4.85
C ILE A 25 -10.52 -7.90 3.59
N LYS A 26 -10.04 -7.34 2.46
CA LYS A 26 -9.94 -8.07 1.20
C LYS A 26 -8.93 -9.21 1.26
N VAL A 27 -7.82 -9.05 2.00
CA VAL A 27 -6.88 -10.16 2.23
C VAL A 27 -7.55 -11.28 3.02
N VAL A 28 -8.36 -10.96 4.04
CA VAL A 28 -9.13 -11.98 4.79
C VAL A 28 -10.13 -12.69 3.86
N GLU A 29 -10.90 -11.93 3.08
CA GLU A 29 -11.83 -12.50 2.08
C GLU A 29 -11.10 -13.43 1.11
N THR A 30 -9.98 -13.00 0.53
CA THR A 30 -9.22 -13.80 -0.44
C THR A 30 -8.59 -15.04 0.21
N LEU A 31 -8.08 -14.96 1.45
CA LEU A 31 -7.58 -16.16 2.15
C LEU A 31 -8.69 -17.21 2.35
N LEU A 32 -9.90 -16.78 2.69
CA LEU A 32 -11.06 -17.67 2.82
C LEU A 32 -11.45 -18.29 1.46
N GLU A 33 -11.43 -17.52 0.37
CA GLU A 33 -11.64 -18.01 -1.00
C GLU A 33 -10.61 -19.10 -1.38
N TYR A 34 -9.35 -18.92 -0.94
CA TYR A 34 -8.25 -19.84 -1.18
C TYR A 34 -8.26 -21.09 -0.28
N GLY A 35 -9.26 -21.23 0.60
CA GLY A 35 -9.44 -22.43 1.41
C GLY A 35 -8.81 -22.38 2.80
N PHE A 36 -8.22 -21.25 3.20
CA PHE A 36 -7.71 -21.08 4.57
C PHE A 36 -8.87 -20.94 5.55
N ARG A 37 -8.75 -21.59 6.71
CA ARG A 37 -9.83 -21.66 7.69
C ARG A 37 -9.41 -21.22 9.08
N LYS A 38 -8.12 -20.99 9.35
CA LYS A 38 -7.62 -20.55 10.66
C LYS A 38 -6.94 -19.19 10.55
N LEU A 39 -7.72 -18.12 10.70
CA LEU A 39 -7.27 -16.75 10.49
C LEU A 39 -7.29 -15.97 11.81
N ARG A 40 -6.16 -15.36 12.16
CA ARG A 40 -6.05 -14.46 13.30
C ARG A 40 -5.94 -13.02 12.81
N CYS A 41 -6.92 -12.21 13.14
CA CYS A 41 -7.07 -10.84 12.65
C CYS A 41 -6.76 -9.84 13.77
N LEU A 42 -5.63 -9.14 13.68
CA LEU A 42 -5.32 -8.04 14.59
C LEU A 42 -5.97 -6.73 14.12
N VAL A 43 -6.80 -6.16 14.97
CA VAL A 43 -7.45 -4.87 14.73
C VAL A 43 -7.17 -3.88 15.87
N ARG A 44 -7.07 -2.59 15.51
CA ARG A 44 -6.89 -1.50 16.47
C ARG A 44 -8.21 -0.97 17.03
N SER A 45 -9.29 -1.06 16.27
CA SER A 45 -10.61 -0.55 16.66
C SER A 45 -11.73 -1.46 16.20
N ASN A 46 -12.90 -1.29 16.82
CA ASN A 46 -14.01 -2.22 16.68
C ASN A 46 -14.83 -2.06 15.39
N ARG A 47 -14.44 -1.13 14.51
CA ARG A 47 -15.25 -0.66 13.38
C ARG A 47 -15.68 -1.77 12.42
N ASN A 48 -14.82 -2.76 12.21
CA ASN A 48 -15.04 -3.84 11.25
C ASN A 48 -15.03 -5.24 11.91
N LEU A 49 -15.21 -5.32 13.23
CA LEU A 49 -15.27 -6.60 13.95
C LEU A 49 -16.39 -7.48 13.42
N THR A 50 -17.60 -6.93 13.34
CA THR A 50 -18.79 -7.66 12.90
C THR A 50 -18.63 -8.18 11.48
N GLN A 51 -18.00 -7.41 10.58
CA GLN A 51 -17.72 -7.86 9.22
C GLN A 51 -16.76 -9.06 9.22
N LEU A 52 -15.66 -8.99 9.97
CA LEU A 52 -14.70 -10.10 10.09
C LEU A 52 -15.34 -11.37 10.68
N GLN A 53 -16.13 -11.21 11.73
CA GLN A 53 -16.85 -12.32 12.37
C GLN A 53 -17.88 -12.95 11.43
N ASN A 54 -18.65 -12.14 10.69
CA ASN A 54 -19.64 -12.62 9.74
C ASN A 54 -19.00 -13.43 8.61
N MET A 55 -17.80 -13.04 8.15
CA MET A 55 -17.06 -13.81 7.15
C MET A 55 -16.64 -15.19 7.66
N GLY A 56 -16.21 -15.29 8.92
CA GLY A 56 -15.92 -16.58 9.56
C GLY A 56 -17.16 -17.48 9.62
N SER A 57 -18.27 -16.95 10.12
CA SER A 57 -19.54 -17.68 10.20
C SER A 57 -20.05 -18.15 8.84
N ALA A 58 -19.98 -17.30 7.82
CA ALA A 58 -20.45 -17.62 6.46
C ALA A 58 -19.60 -18.69 5.76
N THR A 59 -18.35 -18.85 6.16
CA THR A 59 -17.39 -19.77 5.51
C THR A 59 -17.05 -20.98 6.38
N HIS A 60 -17.66 -21.09 7.56
CA HIS A 60 -17.30 -22.07 8.60
C HIS A 60 -15.80 -22.06 8.93
N ALA A 61 -15.19 -20.88 8.90
CA ALA A 61 -13.80 -20.66 9.23
C ALA A 61 -13.66 -20.14 10.66
N ASP A 62 -12.59 -20.55 11.32
CA ASP A 62 -12.14 -20.00 12.59
C ASP A 62 -11.43 -18.66 12.34
N VAL A 63 -12.19 -17.57 12.42
CA VAL A 63 -11.69 -16.20 12.29
C VAL A 63 -11.64 -15.56 13.67
N GLU A 64 -10.49 -15.70 14.32
CA GLU A 64 -10.19 -15.06 15.59
C GLU A 64 -9.93 -13.57 15.38
N VAL A 65 -10.71 -12.69 16.02
CA VAL A 65 -10.45 -11.25 15.95
C VAL A 65 -9.86 -10.76 17.26
N TYR A 66 -8.58 -10.39 17.23
CA TYR A 66 -7.85 -9.88 18.38
C TYR A 66 -7.83 -8.35 18.33
N GLN A 67 -8.42 -7.71 19.34
CA GLN A 67 -8.28 -6.28 19.54
C GLN A 67 -6.99 -6.04 20.34
N GLY A 68 -5.98 -5.45 19.71
CA GLY A 68 -4.66 -5.28 20.32
C GLY A 68 -3.86 -4.12 19.73
N ASN A 69 -2.71 -3.85 20.33
CA ASN A 69 -1.83 -2.77 19.95
C ASN A 69 -0.43 -3.30 19.62
N LEU A 70 0.05 -3.08 18.39
CA LEU A 70 1.41 -3.47 17.99
C LEU A 70 2.52 -2.71 18.75
N LEU A 71 2.18 -1.62 19.46
CA LEU A 71 3.12 -0.98 20.38
C LEU A 71 3.31 -1.75 21.69
N SER A 72 2.40 -2.68 22.03
CA SER A 72 2.53 -3.61 23.14
C SER A 72 3.33 -4.84 22.69
N ARG A 73 4.48 -5.09 23.34
CA ARG A 73 5.30 -6.27 23.07
C ARG A 73 4.57 -7.57 23.47
N ASP A 74 3.76 -7.51 24.52
CA ASP A 74 3.03 -8.70 25.01
C ASP A 74 1.88 -9.07 24.08
N ASP A 75 1.16 -8.09 23.52
CA ASP A 75 0.16 -8.32 22.48
C ASP A 75 0.81 -8.98 21.26
N CYS A 76 1.98 -8.47 20.84
CA CYS A 76 2.75 -9.04 19.72
C CYS A 76 3.18 -10.47 20.01
N ARG A 77 3.69 -10.77 21.20
CA ARG A 77 4.10 -12.14 21.59
C ARG A 77 2.92 -13.10 21.66
N ASN A 78 1.78 -12.66 22.16
CA ASN A 78 0.60 -13.51 22.28
C ASN A 78 0.00 -13.83 20.90
N ILE A 79 -0.02 -12.85 20.01
CA ILE A 79 -0.72 -13.00 18.73
C ILE A 79 0.07 -13.79 17.68
N VAL A 80 1.40 -13.88 17.79
CA VAL A 80 2.24 -14.66 16.86
C VAL A 80 2.31 -16.15 17.18
N LYS A 81 1.83 -16.60 18.34
CA LYS A 81 1.93 -18.02 18.75
C LYS A 81 1.27 -18.94 17.71
N ASP A 82 2.02 -19.96 17.30
CA ASP A 82 1.60 -21.00 16.36
C ASP A 82 1.23 -20.46 14.96
N VAL A 83 1.76 -19.29 14.59
CA VAL A 83 1.51 -18.65 13.29
C VAL A 83 2.53 -19.11 12.26
N SER A 84 2.03 -19.55 11.11
CA SER A 84 2.88 -19.97 9.99
C SER A 84 3.15 -18.86 8.97
N VAL A 85 2.21 -17.93 8.77
CA VAL A 85 2.40 -16.77 7.88
C VAL A 85 1.85 -15.51 8.53
N ILE A 86 2.62 -14.43 8.47
CA ILE A 86 2.22 -13.10 8.96
C ILE A 86 2.06 -12.16 7.76
N TYR A 87 0.85 -11.64 7.56
CA TYR A 87 0.57 -10.52 6.67
C TYR A 87 0.56 -9.21 7.46
N HIS A 88 1.61 -8.40 7.29
CA HIS A 88 1.77 -7.12 7.97
C HIS A 88 1.27 -5.94 7.14
N LEU A 89 -0.05 -5.67 7.21
CA LEU A 89 -0.69 -4.52 6.54
C LEU A 89 -0.84 -3.29 7.44
N ALA A 90 -0.63 -3.44 8.76
CA ALA A 90 -0.71 -2.33 9.69
C ALA A 90 0.36 -1.27 9.38
N ALA A 91 -0.05 0.00 9.35
CA ALA A 91 0.86 1.12 9.13
C ALA A 91 0.34 2.41 9.78
N GLY A 92 1.27 3.27 10.21
CA GLY A 92 0.96 4.62 10.64
C GLY A 92 0.58 5.51 9.47
N ILE A 93 -0.72 5.73 9.25
CA ILE A 93 -1.21 6.86 8.45
C ILE A 93 -1.40 8.04 9.40
N ASP A 94 -0.27 8.59 9.86
CA ASP A 94 -0.22 9.79 10.69
C ASP A 94 0.17 11.00 9.81
N LYS A 95 -0.06 12.22 10.31
CA LYS A 95 0.37 13.46 9.65
C LYS A 95 1.78 13.88 10.08
N THR A 96 2.36 13.22 11.08
CA THR A 96 3.63 13.61 11.68
C THR A 96 4.70 12.53 11.49
N TYR A 97 5.96 12.94 11.34
CA TYR A 97 7.09 12.00 11.25
C TYR A 97 7.21 11.08 12.48
N PRO A 98 7.13 11.57 13.72
CA PRO A 98 7.16 10.71 14.90
C PRO A 98 5.98 9.74 14.94
N GLY A 99 4.76 10.19 14.60
CA GLY A 99 3.58 9.34 14.58
C GLY A 99 3.68 8.22 13.54
N CYS A 100 4.15 8.54 12.32
CA CYS A 100 4.43 7.53 11.29
C CYS A 100 5.56 6.58 11.71
N PHE A 101 6.64 7.09 12.32
CA PHE A 101 7.74 6.24 12.79
C PHE A 101 7.30 5.29 13.91
N LEU A 102 6.53 5.78 14.88
CA LEU A 102 6.00 4.98 15.97
C LEU A 102 5.06 3.87 15.44
N ASN A 103 4.05 4.25 14.66
CA ASN A 103 3.00 3.34 14.21
C ASN A 103 3.40 2.43 13.03
N SER A 104 4.52 2.72 12.36
CA SER A 104 5.12 1.82 11.36
C SER A 104 6.34 1.13 11.94
N VAL A 105 7.44 1.85 12.18
CA VAL A 105 8.74 1.24 12.51
C VAL A 105 8.72 0.56 13.88
N VAL A 106 8.26 1.23 14.93
CA VAL A 106 8.26 0.64 16.29
C VAL A 106 7.25 -0.51 16.39
N ALA A 107 6.07 -0.34 15.79
CA ALA A 107 5.06 -1.38 15.68
C ALA A 107 5.60 -2.62 14.94
N THR A 108 6.25 -2.44 13.78
CA THR A 108 6.88 -3.53 13.03
C THR A 108 8.00 -4.18 13.84
N ARG A 109 8.87 -3.40 14.51
CA ARG A 109 9.94 -3.94 15.37
C ARG A 109 9.40 -4.90 16.42
N ASN A 110 8.37 -4.49 17.15
CA ASN A 110 7.79 -5.31 18.21
C ASN A 110 7.18 -6.61 17.65
N LEU A 111 6.55 -6.54 16.47
CA LEU A 111 6.04 -7.72 15.79
C LEU A 111 7.17 -8.63 15.29
N LEU A 112 8.25 -8.06 14.76
CA LEU A 112 9.43 -8.81 14.33
C LEU A 112 10.14 -9.49 15.51
N ASP A 113 10.32 -8.79 16.63
CA ASP A 113 10.87 -9.34 17.87
C ASP A 113 10.09 -10.59 18.34
N ALA A 114 8.78 -10.60 18.11
CA ALA A 114 7.92 -11.74 18.43
C ALA A 114 7.96 -12.81 17.32
N ALA A 115 8.03 -12.41 16.05
CA ALA A 115 8.05 -13.31 14.90
C ALA A 115 9.32 -14.15 14.82
N ILE A 116 10.50 -13.59 15.15
CA ILE A 116 11.78 -14.32 15.08
C ILE A 116 11.92 -15.45 16.10
N ILE A 117 11.09 -15.46 17.15
CA ILE A 117 11.05 -16.52 18.16
C ILE A 117 9.94 -17.54 17.91
N GLU A 118 9.10 -17.34 16.88
CA GLU A 118 8.02 -18.27 16.51
C GLU A 118 8.58 -19.37 15.59
N PRO A 119 8.68 -20.62 16.05
CA PRO A 119 9.33 -21.69 15.28
C PRO A 119 8.54 -22.13 14.05
N ASN A 120 7.22 -21.89 14.02
CA ASN A 120 6.37 -22.31 12.90
C ASN A 120 6.34 -21.29 11.76
N LEU A 121 6.94 -20.12 11.95
CA LEU A 121 6.88 -19.03 10.97
C LEU A 121 7.64 -19.41 9.70
N LYS A 122 6.89 -19.56 8.62
CA LYS A 122 7.43 -19.82 7.27
C LYS A 122 7.60 -18.55 6.46
N ARG A 123 6.81 -17.50 6.74
CA ARG A 123 6.94 -16.22 6.01
C ARG A 123 6.38 -15.00 6.73
N PHE A 124 7.13 -13.90 6.64
CA PHE A 124 6.70 -12.55 7.00
C PHE A 124 6.47 -11.69 5.75
N VAL A 125 5.21 -11.38 5.43
CA VAL A 125 4.83 -10.51 4.31
C VAL A 125 4.66 -9.07 4.80
N ASN A 126 5.52 -8.17 4.34
CA ASN A 126 5.49 -6.76 4.72
C ASN A 126 4.89 -5.90 3.61
N ILE A 127 3.83 -5.14 3.93
CA ILE A 127 3.24 -4.21 2.97
C ILE A 127 3.95 -2.86 3.04
N SER A 128 4.60 -2.49 1.96
CA SER A 128 5.27 -1.22 1.71
C SER A 128 4.46 -0.39 0.71
N SER A 129 5.10 0.44 -0.11
CA SER A 129 4.45 1.22 -1.16
C SER A 129 5.45 1.62 -2.24
N ILE A 130 5.01 1.72 -3.50
CA ILE A 130 5.85 2.28 -4.58
C ILE A 130 6.33 3.72 -4.33
N ALA A 131 5.78 4.41 -3.32
CA ALA A 131 6.21 5.75 -2.93
C ALA A 131 7.67 5.78 -2.42
N VAL A 132 8.21 4.64 -1.94
CA VAL A 132 9.56 4.58 -1.36
C VAL A 132 10.69 4.71 -2.39
N TYR A 133 10.41 4.54 -3.69
CA TYR A 133 11.42 4.65 -4.73
C TYR A 133 11.93 6.08 -4.91
N SER A 134 13.21 6.20 -5.26
CA SER A 134 13.80 7.46 -5.74
C SER A 134 13.47 7.69 -7.21
N ASN A 135 13.16 8.93 -7.57
CA ASN A 135 12.85 9.34 -8.95
C ASN A 135 13.87 10.35 -9.51
N GLU A 136 14.97 10.58 -8.80
CA GLU A 136 15.92 11.65 -9.08
C GLU A 136 16.66 11.44 -10.39
N HIS A 137 17.24 10.26 -10.58
CA HIS A 137 18.02 9.91 -11.77
C HIS A 137 17.18 9.28 -12.89
N ILE A 138 15.86 9.16 -12.69
CA ILE A 138 14.96 8.54 -13.67
C ILE A 138 14.49 9.61 -14.66
N LYS A 139 14.59 9.34 -15.96
CA LYS A 139 14.07 10.25 -17.00
C LYS A 139 12.55 10.39 -16.90
N ARG A 140 12.00 11.49 -17.42
CA ARG A 140 10.54 11.69 -17.46
C ARG A 140 9.87 10.55 -18.22
N GLY A 141 8.84 9.93 -17.65
CA GLY A 141 8.19 8.76 -18.24
C GLY A 141 8.96 7.44 -18.07
N GLY A 142 10.02 7.42 -17.27
CA GLY A 142 10.81 6.21 -17.03
C GLY A 142 10.02 5.11 -16.32
N LEU A 143 10.47 3.87 -16.50
CA LEU A 143 9.93 2.68 -15.87
C LEU A 143 10.67 2.41 -14.56
N LEU A 144 9.92 2.28 -13.47
CA LEU A 144 10.42 1.84 -12.18
C LEU A 144 10.10 0.36 -11.98
N ASP A 145 11.10 -0.39 -11.58
CA ASP A 145 10.98 -1.77 -11.14
C ASP A 145 11.60 -1.93 -9.74
N GLU A 146 11.65 -3.16 -9.25
CA GLU A 146 12.15 -3.49 -7.91
C GLU A 146 13.68 -3.36 -7.77
N SER A 147 14.41 -3.17 -8.88
CA SER A 147 15.85 -2.89 -8.87
C SER A 147 16.17 -1.41 -8.65
N CYS A 148 15.17 -0.54 -8.77
CA CYS A 148 15.35 0.89 -8.62
C CYS A 148 15.73 1.28 -7.18
N PRO A 149 16.61 2.28 -6.99
CA PRO A 149 17.04 2.71 -5.68
C PRO A 149 15.89 3.29 -4.86
N LEU A 150 15.94 3.05 -3.55
CA LEU A 150 15.05 3.69 -2.59
C LEU A 150 15.49 5.14 -2.35
N ASP A 151 14.54 6.00 -1.98
CA ASP A 151 14.88 7.37 -1.60
C ASP A 151 15.49 7.39 -0.19
N ASP A 152 16.70 7.93 -0.09
CA ASP A 152 17.51 8.09 1.11
C ASP A 152 17.22 9.43 1.84
N ARG A 153 16.63 10.39 1.13
CA ARG A 153 16.38 11.77 1.56
C ARG A 153 14.89 12.07 1.65
N LEU A 154 14.14 11.16 2.25
CA LEU A 154 12.68 11.24 2.39
C LEU A 154 12.20 12.44 3.22
N LEU A 155 13.03 12.96 4.12
CA LEU A 155 12.70 14.15 4.91
C LEU A 155 12.51 15.39 4.01
N GLU A 156 13.27 15.47 2.91
CA GLU A 156 13.18 16.56 1.93
C GLU A 156 11.88 16.49 1.10
N ARG A 157 11.20 15.34 1.09
CA ARG A 157 9.89 15.20 0.42
C ARG A 157 8.74 15.71 1.28
N PHE A 158 8.94 15.96 2.58
CA PHE A 158 7.85 16.36 3.48
C PHE A 158 6.70 15.34 3.52
N GLU A 159 7.03 14.06 3.38
CA GLU A 159 6.08 12.94 3.34
C GLU A 159 6.31 11.96 4.52
N PRO A 160 5.68 12.20 5.68
CA PRO A 160 5.81 11.34 6.86
C PRO A 160 5.46 9.87 6.61
N TYR A 161 4.41 9.61 5.82
CA TYR A 161 3.98 8.26 5.47
C TYR A 161 5.09 7.50 4.72
N THR A 162 5.63 8.10 3.65
CA THR A 162 6.67 7.50 2.83
C THR A 162 7.94 7.25 3.65
N TYR A 163 8.28 8.19 4.54
CA TYR A 163 9.37 8.03 5.50
C TYR A 163 9.16 6.82 6.42
N GLY A 164 7.98 6.68 7.03
CA GLY A 164 7.65 5.54 7.89
C GLY A 164 7.77 4.20 7.16
N LYS A 165 7.24 4.12 5.92
CA LYS A 165 7.31 2.90 5.10
C LYS A 165 8.74 2.53 4.69
N ALA A 166 9.56 3.49 4.28
CA ALA A 166 10.95 3.19 3.92
C ALA A 166 11.79 2.75 5.12
N LYS A 167 11.57 3.34 6.31
CA LYS A 167 12.25 2.91 7.54
C LYS A 167 11.76 1.54 8.02
N GLN A 168 10.48 1.22 7.82
CA GLN A 168 9.92 -0.11 8.07
C GLN A 168 10.56 -1.17 7.14
N ASP A 169 10.71 -0.88 5.84
CA ASP A 169 11.42 -1.76 4.90
C ASP A 169 12.87 -1.99 5.33
N ALA A 170 13.60 -0.91 5.65
CA ALA A 170 14.99 -1.01 6.09
C ALA A 170 15.16 -1.84 7.37
N LEU A 171 14.24 -1.69 8.33
CA LEU A 171 14.22 -2.48 9.55
C LEU A 171 14.00 -3.98 9.27
N LEU A 172 13.04 -4.31 8.39
CA LEU A 172 12.78 -5.70 8.02
C LEU A 172 14.01 -6.35 7.37
N LEU A 173 14.68 -5.63 6.45
CA LEU A 173 15.89 -6.13 5.79
C LEU A 173 17.03 -6.39 6.79
N ASP A 174 17.17 -5.54 7.80
CA ASP A 174 18.15 -5.74 8.88
C ASP A 174 17.83 -6.99 9.73
N TYR A 175 16.55 -7.19 10.07
CA TYR A 175 16.11 -8.40 10.79
C TYR A 175 16.30 -9.67 9.96
N ALA A 176 15.96 -9.63 8.67
CA ALA A 176 16.19 -10.73 7.75
C ALA A 176 17.66 -11.13 7.69
N LYS A 177 18.56 -10.15 7.58
CA LYS A 177 20.01 -10.40 7.56
C LYS A 177 20.54 -10.95 8.88
N LYS A 178 19.99 -10.53 10.02
CA LYS A 178 20.47 -10.92 11.37
C LYS A 178 19.91 -12.24 11.88
N HIS A 179 18.67 -12.56 11.52
CA HIS A 179 17.90 -13.66 12.11
C HIS A 179 17.43 -14.69 11.09
N ASP A 180 17.87 -14.59 9.82
CA ASP A 180 17.43 -15.47 8.74
C ASP A 180 15.89 -15.52 8.58
N LEU A 181 15.24 -14.38 8.83
CA LEU A 181 13.77 -14.27 8.77
C LEU A 181 13.29 -14.43 7.31
N PRO A 182 12.47 -15.44 6.99
CA PRO A 182 11.89 -15.56 5.66
C PRO A 182 10.88 -14.43 5.44
N TYR A 183 11.17 -13.54 4.49
CA TYR A 183 10.37 -12.35 4.26
C TYR A 183 10.01 -12.15 2.79
N VAL A 184 8.92 -11.41 2.55
CA VAL A 184 8.56 -10.85 1.25
C VAL A 184 8.07 -9.42 1.44
N ILE A 185 8.50 -8.50 0.58
CA ILE A 185 8.00 -7.11 0.59
C ILE A 185 7.07 -6.91 -0.60
N VAL A 186 5.84 -6.50 -0.33
CA VAL A 186 4.88 -6.12 -1.37
C VAL A 186 4.74 -4.61 -1.38
N ARG A 187 4.90 -3.98 -2.54
CA ARG A 187 4.80 -2.53 -2.78
C ARG A 187 3.60 -2.22 -3.67
N PRO A 188 2.40 -2.11 -3.10
CA PRO A 188 1.26 -1.64 -3.85
C PRO A 188 1.44 -0.22 -4.37
N SER A 189 0.87 -0.01 -5.55
CA SER A 189 0.62 1.30 -6.13
C SER A 189 -0.54 2.00 -5.43
N VAL A 190 -1.18 2.98 -6.08
CA VAL A 190 -2.36 3.63 -5.49
C VAL A 190 -3.52 2.65 -5.50
N VAL A 191 -3.78 2.06 -4.33
CA VAL A 191 -4.92 1.16 -4.16
C VAL A 191 -6.23 1.94 -4.17
N PHE A 192 -7.13 1.57 -5.06
CA PHE A 192 -8.46 2.16 -5.24
C PHE A 192 -9.55 1.08 -5.29
N GLY A 193 -10.80 1.48 -5.06
CA GLY A 193 -11.95 0.58 -5.08
C GLY A 193 -13.04 0.98 -4.09
N PRO A 194 -14.19 0.29 -4.11
CA PRO A 194 -15.29 0.54 -3.17
C PRO A 194 -14.82 0.46 -1.72
N GLY A 195 -15.10 1.51 -0.93
CA GLY A 195 -14.65 1.63 0.46
C GLY A 195 -13.68 2.80 0.70
N LYS A 196 -13.08 3.37 -0.36
CA LYS A 196 -12.20 4.54 -0.25
C LYS A 196 -12.62 5.66 -1.21
N ALA A 197 -13.53 6.51 -0.76
CA ALA A 197 -14.12 7.55 -1.59
C ALA A 197 -13.23 8.80 -1.74
N LYS A 198 -12.08 8.70 -2.40
CA LYS A 198 -11.18 9.85 -2.64
C LYS A 198 -10.55 9.78 -4.04
N ILE A 199 -10.51 10.91 -4.73
CA ILE A 199 -9.67 11.10 -5.93
C ILE A 199 -8.20 11.01 -5.49
N THR A 200 -7.38 10.26 -6.23
CA THR A 200 -5.98 10.10 -5.87
C THR A 200 -5.17 11.39 -6.07
N ASP A 201 -4.26 11.66 -5.15
CA ASP A 201 -3.34 12.79 -5.20
C ASP A 201 -2.38 12.71 -6.42
N ARG A 202 -2.30 11.54 -7.08
CA ARG A 202 -1.59 11.37 -8.36
C ARG A 202 -2.24 12.12 -9.54
N ILE A 203 -3.53 12.43 -9.46
CA ILE A 203 -4.24 13.18 -10.50
C ILE A 203 -4.11 14.68 -10.27
N GLY A 204 -4.14 15.11 -9.01
CA GLY A 204 -4.27 16.51 -8.68
C GLY A 204 -4.43 16.76 -7.19
N SER A 205 -4.64 18.01 -6.83
CA SER A 205 -4.83 18.43 -5.45
C SER A 205 -5.97 19.43 -5.36
N ASP A 206 -6.80 19.30 -4.32
CA ASP A 206 -7.76 20.34 -3.92
C ASP A 206 -6.97 21.46 -3.25
N THR A 207 -6.86 22.61 -3.92
CA THR A 207 -6.07 23.75 -3.45
C THR A 207 -6.90 25.03 -3.58
N PHE A 208 -7.11 25.71 -2.45
CA PHE A 208 -7.91 26.95 -2.37
C PHE A 208 -9.35 26.83 -2.91
N GLY A 209 -10.01 25.68 -2.72
CA GLY A 209 -11.38 25.45 -3.18
C GLY A 209 -11.52 25.11 -4.66
N ILE A 210 -10.41 24.94 -5.38
CA ILE A 210 -10.38 24.52 -6.78
C ILE A 210 -9.54 23.24 -6.90
N PHE A 211 -9.97 22.31 -7.77
CA PHE A 211 -9.18 21.12 -8.06
C PHE A 211 -8.12 21.44 -9.13
N LEU A 212 -6.84 21.34 -8.80
CA LEU A 212 -5.76 21.50 -9.76
C LEU A 212 -5.47 20.14 -10.41
N HIS A 213 -5.64 20.04 -11.73
CA HIS A 213 -5.28 18.85 -12.49
C HIS A 213 -3.82 18.92 -12.90
N LEU A 214 -2.96 18.17 -12.19
CA LEU A 214 -1.51 18.28 -12.28
C LEU A 214 -0.92 17.19 -13.21
N GLY A 215 0.03 17.57 -14.06
CA GLY A 215 0.70 16.67 -15.00
C GLY A 215 -0.12 16.29 -16.25
N LEU A 216 -1.43 16.53 -16.22
CA LEU A 216 -2.40 16.42 -17.31
C LEU A 216 -2.59 15.01 -17.88
N ASN A 217 -1.61 14.47 -18.58
CA ASN A 217 -1.75 13.23 -19.37
C ASN A 217 -0.92 12.07 -18.85
N ASN A 218 -0.57 12.12 -17.57
CA ASN A 218 0.21 11.08 -16.92
C ASN A 218 -0.63 9.82 -16.72
N ILE A 219 0.03 8.67 -16.83
CA ILE A 219 -0.55 7.39 -16.44
C ILE A 219 -0.61 7.35 -14.92
N ILE A 220 -1.77 6.97 -14.38
CA ILE A 220 -1.95 6.83 -12.93
C ILE A 220 -1.58 5.40 -12.54
N PRO A 221 -0.62 5.19 -11.62
CA PRO A 221 -0.28 3.85 -11.15
C PRO A 221 -1.34 3.40 -10.15
N LEU A 222 -2.40 2.77 -10.67
CA LEU A 222 -3.53 2.26 -9.92
C LEU A 222 -3.40 0.75 -9.74
N THR A 223 -3.94 0.26 -8.63
CA THR A 223 -4.24 -1.15 -8.44
C THR A 223 -5.58 -1.29 -7.75
N TYR A 224 -6.43 -2.15 -8.28
CA TYR A 224 -7.75 -2.36 -7.69
C TYR A 224 -7.62 -3.17 -6.40
N VAL A 225 -8.43 -2.85 -5.38
CA VAL A 225 -8.26 -3.41 -4.02
C VAL A 225 -8.33 -4.93 -3.98
N ASP A 226 -9.21 -5.54 -4.78
CA ASP A 226 -9.36 -7.02 -4.82
C ASP A 226 -8.12 -7.65 -5.50
N ASN A 227 -7.63 -7.07 -6.60
CA ASN A 227 -6.41 -7.51 -7.29
C ASN A 227 -5.18 -7.38 -6.40
N CYS A 228 -5.09 -6.28 -5.66
CA CYS A 228 -4.01 -6.02 -4.71
C CYS A 228 -4.04 -7.01 -3.54
N ALA A 229 -5.22 -7.33 -3.01
CA ALA A 229 -5.35 -8.29 -1.92
C ALA A 229 -4.91 -9.69 -2.34
N GLU A 230 -5.28 -10.13 -3.54
CA GLU A 230 -4.82 -11.40 -4.07
C GLU A 230 -3.30 -11.44 -4.27
N ALA A 231 -2.69 -10.38 -4.81
CA ALA A 231 -1.23 -10.31 -4.92
C ALA A 231 -0.55 -10.46 -3.55
N VAL A 232 -1.13 -9.84 -2.51
CA VAL A 232 -0.64 -9.95 -1.14
C VAL A 232 -0.75 -11.39 -0.64
N VAL A 233 -1.89 -12.05 -0.85
CA VAL A 233 -2.10 -13.46 -0.47
C VAL A 233 -1.09 -14.37 -1.17
N LEU A 234 -0.93 -14.25 -2.49
CA LEU A 234 0.04 -15.05 -3.24
C LEU A 234 1.47 -14.82 -2.75
N ALA A 235 1.85 -13.58 -2.43
CA ALA A 235 3.16 -13.27 -1.86
C ALA A 235 3.43 -14.00 -0.52
N GLY A 236 2.39 -14.34 0.25
CA GLY A 236 2.52 -15.12 1.47
C GLY A 236 2.49 -16.63 1.28
N LEU A 237 1.96 -17.12 0.16
CA LEU A 237 1.71 -18.54 -0.06
C LEU A 237 2.65 -19.21 -1.07
N THR A 238 3.08 -18.49 -2.11
CA THR A 238 3.89 -19.07 -3.21
C THR A 238 5.27 -19.49 -2.74
N GLU A 239 5.74 -20.69 -3.05
CA GLU A 239 7.08 -21.16 -2.68
C GLU A 239 8.22 -20.47 -3.47
N GLY A 240 9.43 -20.38 -2.88
CA GLY A 240 10.66 -20.01 -3.60
C GLY A 240 10.86 -18.53 -3.90
N ILE A 241 10.15 -17.66 -3.17
CA ILE A 241 10.18 -16.19 -3.34
C ILE A 241 10.69 -15.45 -2.11
N GLU A 242 11.35 -16.15 -1.19
CA GLU A 242 11.96 -15.58 0.01
C GLU A 242 12.97 -14.50 -0.39
N GLY A 243 12.94 -13.39 0.34
CA GLY A 243 13.79 -12.23 0.11
C GLY A 243 13.33 -11.33 -1.05
N GLN A 244 12.29 -11.71 -1.79
CA GLN A 244 11.84 -10.95 -2.94
C GLN A 244 11.00 -9.72 -2.55
N VAL A 245 11.08 -8.72 -3.42
CA VAL A 245 10.25 -7.52 -3.43
C VAL A 245 9.38 -7.54 -4.68
N PHE A 246 8.11 -7.14 -4.56
CA PHE A 246 7.13 -7.11 -5.66
C PHE A 246 6.40 -5.77 -5.73
N ASN A 247 6.39 -5.14 -6.90
CA ASN A 247 5.53 -4.00 -7.20
C ASN A 247 4.17 -4.47 -7.69
N ILE A 248 3.10 -4.00 -7.05
CA ILE A 248 1.72 -4.35 -7.42
C ILE A 248 1.05 -3.15 -8.07
N VAL A 249 0.93 -3.24 -9.39
CA VAL A 249 0.26 -2.27 -10.24
C VAL A 249 -0.51 -3.05 -11.30
N ASP A 250 -1.75 -2.64 -11.57
CA ASP A 250 -2.60 -3.35 -12.51
C ASP A 250 -2.22 -2.99 -13.96
N ASP A 251 -2.74 -3.79 -14.90
CA ASP A 251 -2.58 -3.53 -16.33
C ASP A 251 -3.57 -2.46 -16.82
N ASP A 252 -3.37 -2.00 -18.06
CA ASP A 252 -4.27 -1.08 -18.77
C ASP A 252 -4.63 0.20 -17.98
N LEU A 253 -3.62 0.75 -17.29
CA LEU A 253 -3.75 1.91 -16.44
C LEU A 253 -4.33 3.15 -17.16
N PRO A 254 -5.32 3.84 -16.57
CA PRO A 254 -5.91 5.02 -17.17
C PRO A 254 -4.98 6.23 -17.08
N ARG A 255 -5.19 7.18 -17.99
CA ARG A 255 -4.58 8.50 -17.90
C ARG A 255 -5.36 9.39 -16.95
N SER A 256 -4.70 10.38 -16.36
CA SER A 256 -5.35 11.34 -15.45
C SER A 256 -6.51 12.11 -16.08
N ARG A 257 -6.46 12.42 -17.40
CA ARG A 257 -7.59 13.02 -18.13
C ARG A 257 -8.78 12.08 -18.23
N GLU A 258 -8.55 10.82 -18.58
CA GLU A 258 -9.60 9.82 -18.76
C GLU A 258 -10.35 9.59 -17.45
N PHE A 259 -9.61 9.43 -16.34
CA PHE A 259 -10.20 9.29 -15.01
C PHE A 259 -11.05 10.51 -14.62
N LEU A 260 -10.53 11.73 -14.81
CA LEU A 260 -11.28 12.95 -14.46
C LEU A 260 -12.53 13.13 -15.31
N ASN A 261 -12.46 12.82 -16.60
CA ASN A 261 -13.62 12.87 -17.48
C ASN A 261 -14.68 11.85 -17.05
N LEU A 262 -14.27 10.63 -16.71
CA LEU A 262 -15.18 9.60 -16.18
C LEU A 262 -15.84 10.07 -14.88
N TYR A 263 -15.06 10.64 -13.96
CA TYR A 263 -15.57 11.19 -12.70
C TYR A 263 -16.57 12.33 -12.90
N ARG A 264 -16.24 13.29 -13.77
CA ARG A 264 -17.11 14.44 -14.09
C ARG A 264 -18.44 14.00 -14.68
N ASN A 265 -18.42 12.99 -15.55
CA ASN A 265 -19.60 12.53 -16.27
C ASN A 265 -20.53 11.68 -15.41
N LYS A 266 -19.97 10.86 -14.49
CA LYS A 266 -20.74 9.84 -13.77
C LYS A 266 -20.94 10.14 -12.28
N VAL A 267 -20.15 11.01 -11.66
CA VAL A 267 -20.22 11.29 -10.21
C VAL A 267 -20.76 12.70 -9.96
N ARG A 268 -19.98 13.73 -10.28
CA ARG A 268 -20.37 15.13 -10.08
C ARG A 268 -19.56 16.07 -10.94
N TYR A 269 -20.13 17.24 -11.24
CA TYR A 269 -19.39 18.30 -11.89
C TYR A 269 -18.23 18.78 -11.01
N LEU A 270 -17.03 18.86 -11.60
CA LEU A 270 -15.81 19.28 -10.92
C LEU A 270 -15.05 20.27 -11.81
N ILE A 271 -14.90 21.50 -11.32
CA ILE A 271 -14.02 22.50 -11.92
C ILE A 271 -12.59 22.04 -11.66
N ALA A 272 -11.90 21.61 -12.73
CA ALA A 272 -10.49 21.25 -12.65
C ALA A 272 -9.67 22.13 -13.59
N ILE A 273 -8.71 22.85 -13.02
CA ILE A 273 -7.79 23.72 -13.78
C ILE A 273 -6.61 22.88 -14.24
N PRO A 274 -6.38 22.74 -15.56
CA PRO A 274 -5.25 21.98 -16.09
C PRO A 274 -3.94 22.74 -15.86
N VAL A 275 -2.99 22.13 -15.14
CA VAL A 275 -1.64 22.67 -14.94
C VAL A 275 -0.58 21.73 -15.52
N PRO A 276 0.19 22.16 -16.55
CA PRO A 276 1.30 21.39 -17.09
C PRO A 276 2.38 21.09 -16.04
N TYR A 277 3.03 19.94 -16.17
CA TYR A 277 4.11 19.53 -15.25
C TYR A 277 5.22 20.58 -15.13
N SER A 278 5.66 21.20 -16.23
CA SER A 278 6.73 22.21 -16.21
C SER A 278 6.34 23.46 -15.43
N ALA A 279 5.10 23.93 -15.59
CA ALA A 279 4.58 25.09 -14.85
C ALA A 279 4.49 24.78 -13.36
N TRP A 280 3.97 23.60 -13.00
CA TRP A 280 3.89 23.17 -11.60
C TRP A 280 5.29 22.97 -11.00
N TYR A 281 6.22 22.38 -11.73
CA TYR A 281 7.61 22.19 -11.29
C TYR A 281 8.32 23.53 -11.04
N LEU A 282 8.10 24.53 -11.90
CA LEU A 282 8.61 25.88 -11.70
C LEU A 282 7.99 26.55 -10.47
N PHE A 283 6.69 26.38 -10.24
CA PHE A 283 6.06 26.87 -9.02
C PHE A 283 6.69 26.26 -7.76
N ASN A 284 6.91 24.94 -7.75
CA ASN A 284 7.59 24.26 -6.63
C ASN A 284 9.03 24.77 -6.43
N TYR A 285 9.76 25.04 -7.52
CA TYR A 285 11.10 25.67 -7.44
C TYR A 285 11.06 27.05 -6.76
N LEU A 286 10.12 27.90 -7.17
CA LEU A 286 9.96 29.24 -6.60
C LEU A 286 9.51 29.18 -5.14
N TRP A 287 8.67 28.21 -4.79
CA TRP A 287 8.24 27.97 -3.41
C TRP A 287 9.41 27.56 -2.52
N GLU A 288 10.26 26.62 -2.97
CA GLU A 288 11.49 26.23 -2.25
C GLU A 288 12.42 27.43 -2.01
N LYS A 289 12.64 28.26 -3.05
CA LYS A 289 13.43 29.50 -2.97
C LYS A 289 12.84 30.46 -1.94
N TYR A 290 11.53 30.67 -1.98
CA TYR A 290 10.84 31.55 -1.03
C TYR A 290 10.94 31.01 0.40
N SER A 291 10.70 29.72 0.61
CA SER A 291 10.80 29.07 1.92
C SER A 291 12.19 29.25 2.53
N SER A 292 13.24 29.04 1.72
CA SER A 292 14.63 29.28 2.14
C SER A 292 14.91 30.74 2.44
N TRP A 293 14.41 31.67 1.61
CA TRP A 293 14.56 33.11 1.83
C TRP A 293 13.81 33.59 3.09
N SER A 294 12.62 33.04 3.36
CA SER A 294 11.80 33.38 4.53
C SER A 294 12.23 32.64 5.80
N HIS A 295 13.40 31.99 5.81
CA HIS A 295 13.89 31.17 6.93
C HIS A 295 12.85 30.15 7.45
N GLY A 296 12.07 29.54 6.55
CA GLY A 296 11.09 28.52 6.89
C GLY A 296 9.77 29.02 7.49
N GLN A 297 9.48 30.33 7.48
CA GLN A 297 8.17 30.86 7.90
C GLN A 297 7.00 30.19 7.17
N LEU A 298 7.18 29.87 5.88
CA LEU A 298 6.35 28.90 5.17
C LEU A 298 7.18 27.64 4.93
N PRO A 299 6.77 26.47 5.47
CA PRO A 299 7.47 25.23 5.17
C PRO A 299 7.37 24.92 3.67
N PRO A 300 8.34 24.17 3.11
CA PRO A 300 8.35 23.79 1.69
C PRO A 300 7.36 22.63 1.43
N VAL A 301 6.08 22.89 1.72
CA VAL A 301 4.96 21.97 1.49
C VAL A 301 4.88 21.59 0.01
N PHE A 302 5.18 22.54 -0.87
CA PHE A 302 5.36 22.30 -2.31
C PHE A 302 6.86 22.19 -2.60
N ASN A 303 7.31 20.98 -2.92
CA ASN A 303 8.70 20.70 -3.28
C ASN A 303 8.80 19.92 -4.60
N ARG A 304 9.91 20.12 -5.31
CA ARG A 304 10.19 19.54 -6.62
C ARG A 304 10.33 18.03 -6.58
N ARG A 305 10.77 17.45 -5.46
CA ARG A 305 10.97 15.99 -5.33
C ARG A 305 9.63 15.27 -5.25
N SER A 306 8.71 15.72 -4.40
CA SER A 306 7.32 15.24 -4.39
C SER A 306 6.64 15.52 -5.73
N CYS A 307 6.81 16.72 -6.31
CA CYS A 307 6.28 17.01 -7.64
C CYS A 307 6.76 16.00 -8.70
N ALA A 308 8.03 15.60 -8.65
CA ALA A 308 8.59 14.60 -9.54
C ALA A 308 8.04 13.18 -9.27
N VAL A 309 7.75 12.83 -8.02
CA VAL A 309 7.19 11.52 -7.67
C VAL A 309 5.74 11.37 -8.16
N TYR A 310 4.91 12.40 -7.97
CA TYR A 310 3.50 12.32 -8.34
C TYR A 310 3.27 12.58 -9.84
N TRP A 311 3.95 13.58 -10.43
CA TRP A 311 3.54 14.14 -11.74
C TRP A 311 4.62 14.14 -12.83
N LYS A 312 5.77 13.48 -12.64
CA LYS A 312 6.77 13.28 -13.71
C LYS A 312 6.33 12.23 -14.75
N GLY A 313 5.23 11.53 -14.51
CA GLY A 313 4.67 10.54 -15.44
C GLY A 313 5.39 9.18 -15.41
N ASN A 314 6.02 8.86 -14.28
CA ASN A 314 6.74 7.60 -14.08
C ASN A 314 5.80 6.40 -14.21
N ARG A 315 6.29 5.32 -14.81
CA ARG A 315 5.60 4.04 -14.95
C ARG A 315 6.17 3.04 -13.96
N TYR A 316 5.42 2.01 -13.63
CA TYR A 316 5.85 0.95 -12.70
C TYR A 316 5.65 -0.40 -13.37
N SER A 317 6.62 -1.29 -13.21
CA SER A 317 6.55 -2.66 -13.72
C SER A 317 5.84 -3.56 -12.71
N ASN A 318 4.99 -4.47 -13.20
CA ASN A 318 4.42 -5.60 -12.45
C ASN A 318 4.97 -6.96 -12.94
N ARG A 319 5.99 -6.95 -13.81
CA ARG A 319 6.50 -8.16 -14.47
C ARG A 319 6.89 -9.25 -13.48
N LYS A 320 7.62 -8.88 -12.43
CA LYS A 320 8.12 -9.81 -11.43
C LYS A 320 7.00 -10.49 -10.63
N ALA A 321 5.91 -9.76 -10.35
CA ALA A 321 4.73 -10.32 -9.71
C ALA A 321 4.07 -11.38 -10.62
N LYS A 322 3.99 -11.12 -11.93
CA LYS A 322 3.45 -12.09 -12.90
C LYS A 322 4.32 -13.33 -13.03
N GLU A 323 5.63 -13.15 -13.14
CA GLU A 323 6.58 -14.24 -13.39
C GLU A 323 6.79 -15.15 -12.18
N LEU A 324 6.92 -14.58 -10.97
CA LEU A 324 7.25 -15.36 -9.77
C LEU A 324 6.05 -15.70 -8.89
N LEU A 325 5.02 -14.83 -8.83
CA LEU A 325 3.81 -15.13 -8.04
C LEU A 325 2.75 -15.85 -8.87
N GLY A 326 2.85 -15.83 -10.19
CA GLY A 326 1.75 -16.22 -11.08
C GLY A 326 0.55 -15.26 -11.01
N TRP A 327 0.73 -14.07 -10.42
CA TRP A 327 -0.35 -13.12 -10.21
C TRP A 327 -0.73 -12.41 -11.51
N GLN A 328 -2.02 -12.34 -11.82
CA GLN A 328 -2.57 -11.43 -12.82
C GLN A 328 -3.80 -10.73 -12.25
N PRO A 329 -4.06 -9.45 -12.61
CA PRO A 329 -5.25 -8.75 -12.16
C PRO A 329 -6.54 -9.52 -12.55
N ARG A 330 -7.26 -10.07 -11.56
CA ARG A 330 -8.53 -10.79 -11.77
C ARG A 330 -9.64 -9.89 -12.32
N VAL A 331 -9.68 -8.65 -11.83
CA VAL A 331 -10.65 -7.63 -12.25
C VAL A 331 -9.97 -6.68 -13.24
N PRO A 332 -10.40 -6.64 -14.51
CA PRO A 332 -9.87 -5.71 -15.49
C PRO A 332 -10.07 -4.24 -15.09
N MET A 333 -9.17 -3.36 -15.52
CA MET A 333 -9.16 -1.95 -15.10
C MET A 333 -10.45 -1.19 -15.45
N ASN A 334 -11.05 -1.45 -16.62
CA ASN A 334 -12.32 -0.85 -17.02
C ASN A 334 -13.45 -1.18 -16.03
N GLU A 335 -13.58 -2.46 -15.67
CA GLU A 335 -14.56 -2.93 -14.69
C GLU A 335 -14.28 -2.37 -13.30
N ALA A 336 -13.02 -2.37 -12.87
CA ALA A 336 -12.59 -1.81 -11.60
C ALA A 336 -12.94 -0.31 -11.47
N LEU A 337 -12.72 0.47 -12.54
CA LEU A 337 -13.09 1.89 -12.61
C LEU A 337 -14.61 2.07 -12.56
N ASP A 338 -15.38 1.27 -13.29
CA ASP A 338 -16.84 1.38 -13.27
C ASP A 338 -17.43 1.06 -11.89
N ARG A 339 -16.95 -0.01 -11.23
CA ARG A 339 -17.32 -0.34 -9.84
C ARG A 339 -16.97 0.79 -8.88
N PHE A 340 -15.77 1.36 -9.00
CA PHE A 340 -15.33 2.46 -8.16
C PHE A 340 -16.15 3.75 -8.36
N ILE A 341 -16.42 4.12 -9.61
CA ILE A 341 -17.18 5.32 -9.97
C ILE A 341 -18.64 5.20 -9.55
N THR A 342 -19.23 4.01 -9.68
CA THR A 342 -20.57 3.72 -9.18
C THR A 342 -20.63 3.92 -7.67
N PHE A 343 -19.67 3.35 -6.93
CA PHE A 343 -19.56 3.57 -5.49
C PHE A 343 -19.38 5.05 -5.10
N MET A 344 -18.58 5.81 -5.87
CA MET A 344 -18.39 7.25 -5.64
C MET A 344 -19.67 8.05 -5.87
N ARG A 345 -20.46 7.70 -6.90
CA ARG A 345 -21.74 8.33 -7.21
C ARG A 345 -22.78 8.04 -6.14
N ASP A 346 -22.87 6.81 -5.66
CA ASP A 346 -23.90 6.42 -4.70
C ASP A 346 -23.64 6.98 -3.28
N ARG A 347 -22.42 7.50 -3.02
CA ARG A 347 -22.03 8.15 -1.77
C ARG A 347 -21.92 9.68 -1.83
N GLY A 348 -21.79 10.24 -3.03
CA GLY A 348 -21.57 11.67 -3.25
C GLY A 348 -22.87 12.38 -3.54
#